data_AF-A0A3C0GI84-F1
#
_entry.id   AF-A0A3C0GI84-F1
#
_cell.length_a   1.000
_cell.length_b   1.000
_cell.length_c   1.000
_cell.angle_alpha   90.00
_cell.angle_beta   90.00
_cell.angle_gamma   90.00
#
_symmetry.space_group_name_H-M   'P 1'
#
loop_
_entity.id
_entity.type
_entity.pdbx_description
1 polymer ?
#
loop_
_entity_poly.entity_id
_entity_poly.type
_entity_poly.pdbx_seq_one_letter_code
_entity_poly.pdbx_strand_id
1 'polypeptide(L)'
;TDAFNFAETRLTGNFLKTNKEELLASHLKGADLEVFAKGKKIYETEGYCITCHQESGTGLQKAGYPTLVGQEWVLGNEERLIKLALHGLYGPMNIMGNHYKGQVPMMAFKG
;
A
#
# COMPACT_ATOMS: atom_id res chain seq x y z
N THR A 1 16.41 -2.65 -30.65
CA THR A 1 16.37 -1.43 -29.82
C THR A 1 17.08 -1.63 -28.48
N ASP A 2 16.98 -2.80 -27.84
CA ASP A 2 17.65 -3.04 -26.54
C ASP A 2 19.18 -3.06 -26.56
N ALA A 3 19.81 -3.59 -27.61
CA ALA A 3 21.28 -3.67 -27.67
C ALA A 3 21.96 -2.30 -27.75
N PHE A 4 21.31 -1.32 -28.40
CA PHE A 4 21.82 0.05 -28.50
C PHE A 4 21.74 0.77 -27.14
N ASN A 5 20.58 0.67 -26.49
CA ASN A 5 20.36 1.27 -25.17
C ASN A 5 21.28 0.67 -24.10
N PHE A 6 21.60 -0.64 -24.18
CA PHE A 6 22.53 -1.31 -23.26
C PHE A 6 23.99 -0.88 -23.46
N ALA A 7 24.42 -0.68 -24.71
CA ALA A 7 25.76 -0.18 -25.01
C ALA A 7 25.94 1.27 -24.53
N GLU A 8 24.93 2.12 -24.77
CA GLU A 8 24.96 3.53 -24.36
C GLU A 8 24.99 3.72 -22.84
N THR A 9 24.20 2.95 -22.09
CA THR A 9 24.19 2.97 -20.60
C THR A 9 25.54 2.55 -20.01
N ARG A 10 26.21 1.55 -20.58
CA ARG A 10 27.55 1.14 -20.12
C ARG A 10 28.67 2.12 -20.48
N LEU A 11 28.56 2.79 -21.63
CA LEU A 11 29.58 3.72 -22.11
C LEU A 11 29.49 5.09 -21.42
N THR A 12 28.28 5.55 -21.11
CA THR A 12 28.05 6.87 -20.51
C THR A 12 28.00 6.83 -18.98
N GLY A 13 27.92 5.64 -18.37
CA GLY A 13 27.66 5.49 -16.93
C GLY A 13 26.28 6.00 -16.51
N ASN A 14 25.46 6.40 -17.48
CA ASN A 14 24.14 6.95 -17.25
C ASN A 14 23.16 5.79 -17.13
N PHE A 15 23.22 5.09 -16.01
CA PHE A 15 22.18 4.13 -15.66
C PHE A 15 20.87 4.89 -15.64
N LEU A 16 19.91 4.51 -16.49
CA LEU A 16 18.54 4.98 -16.36
C LEU A 16 18.12 4.68 -14.92
N LYS A 17 18.08 5.71 -14.07
CA LYS A 17 17.45 5.64 -12.76
C LYS A 17 15.96 5.58 -13.01
N THR A 18 15.47 4.44 -13.48
CA THR A 18 14.05 4.16 -13.40
C THR A 18 13.74 4.12 -11.92
N ASN A 19 12.93 5.06 -11.44
CA ASN A 19 12.64 5.12 -10.02
C ASN A 19 11.87 3.83 -9.65
N LYS A 20 12.09 3.31 -8.44
CA LYS A 20 11.52 2.02 -8.01
C LYS A 20 9.98 2.09 -8.00
N GLU A 21 9.43 3.26 -7.73
CA GLU A 21 8.00 3.55 -7.70
C GLU A 21 7.34 3.44 -9.09
N GLU A 22 8.01 3.84 -10.16
CA GLU A 22 7.56 3.84 -11.56
C GLU A 22 7.61 2.41 -12.14
N LEU A 23 8.54 1.58 -11.65
CA LEU A 23 8.54 0.14 -11.90
C LEU A 23 7.38 -0.56 -11.18
N LEU A 24 7.11 -0.19 -9.93
CA LEU A 24 6.03 -0.79 -9.11
C LEU A 24 4.63 -0.37 -9.59
N ALA A 25 4.49 0.85 -10.11
CA ALA A 25 3.23 1.41 -10.58
C ALA A 25 3.31 1.80 -12.07
N SER A 26 3.71 0.85 -12.91
CA SER A 26 3.95 1.06 -14.34
C SER A 26 2.75 1.59 -15.14
N HIS A 27 1.54 1.47 -14.60
CA HIS A 27 0.30 1.98 -15.20
C HIS A 27 -0.04 3.41 -14.77
N LEU A 28 0.55 3.93 -13.68
CA LEU A 28 0.33 5.28 -13.18
C LEU A 28 1.35 6.25 -13.80
N LYS A 29 0.91 7.47 -14.11
CA LYS A 29 1.76 8.51 -14.73
C LYS A 29 1.43 9.89 -14.17
N GLY A 30 2.38 10.83 -14.29
CA GLY A 30 2.18 12.22 -13.89
C GLY A 30 1.69 12.37 -12.45
N ALA A 31 0.61 13.14 -12.27
CA ALA A 31 0.04 13.41 -10.95
C ALA A 31 -0.38 12.14 -10.18
N ASP A 32 -0.88 11.11 -10.86
CA ASP A 32 -1.32 9.88 -10.19
C ASP A 32 -0.13 9.10 -9.62
N LEU A 33 1.00 9.09 -10.36
CA LEU A 33 2.25 8.48 -9.88
C LEU A 33 2.80 9.26 -8.67
N GLU A 34 2.71 10.59 -8.69
CA GLU A 34 3.12 11.42 -7.55
C GLU A 34 2.27 11.17 -6.30
N VAL A 35 0.95 11.04 -6.45
CA VAL A 35 0.03 10.72 -5.35
C VAL A 35 0.31 9.31 -4.82
N PHE A 36 0.51 8.33 -5.71
CA PHE A 36 0.89 6.98 -5.34
C PHE A 36 2.20 6.95 -4.54
N ALA A 37 3.24 7.65 -4.98
CA ALA A 37 4.51 7.71 -4.29
C ALA A 37 4.38 8.29 -2.86
N LYS A 38 3.54 9.32 -2.70
CA LYS A 38 3.21 9.87 -1.37
C LYS A 38 2.47 8.85 -0.50
N GLY A 39 1.45 8.18 -1.06
CA GLY A 39 0.69 7.13 -0.38
C GLY A 39 1.56 5.95 0.04
N LYS A 40 2.46 5.50 -0.83
CA LYS A 40 3.45 4.44 -0.56
C LYS A 40 4.34 4.82 0.63
N LYS A 41 4.84 6.05 0.69
CA LYS A 41 5.65 6.50 1.83
C LYS A 41 4.87 6.45 3.15
N ILE A 42 3.60 6.84 3.14
CA ILE A 42 2.72 6.72 4.33
C ILE A 42 2.51 5.26 4.69
N TYR A 43 2.22 4.39 3.71
CA TYR A 43 2.02 2.97 3.94
C TYR A 43 3.25 2.32 4.58
N GLU A 44 4.45 2.60 4.05
CA GLU A 44 5.74 2.08 4.47
C GLU A 44 6.29 2.73 5.75
N THR A 45 5.63 3.76 6.30
CA THR A 45 6.07 4.40 7.55
C THR A 45 5.91 3.42 8.70
N GLU A 46 6.98 3.23 9.49
CA GLU A 46 6.94 2.36 10.66
C GLU A 46 5.90 2.85 11.68
N GLY A 47 5.12 1.92 12.21
CA GLY A 47 4.00 2.19 13.09
C GLY A 47 2.71 2.54 12.36
N TYR A 48 2.71 2.68 11.03
CA TYR A 48 1.51 2.96 10.22
C TYR A 48 0.94 1.66 9.62
N CYS A 49 0.70 1.64 8.31
CA CYS A 49 -0.02 0.55 7.65
C CYS A 49 0.84 -0.73 7.57
N ILE A 50 2.12 -0.59 7.20
CA ILE A 50 3.03 -1.72 6.94
C ILE A 50 3.23 -2.61 8.16
N THR A 51 3.21 -2.05 9.37
CA THR A 51 3.44 -2.80 10.61
C THR A 51 2.41 -3.91 10.82
N CYS A 52 1.16 -3.67 10.44
CA CYS A 52 0.08 -4.64 10.60
C CYS A 52 -0.24 -5.36 9.27
N HIS A 53 -0.35 -4.61 8.17
CA HIS A 53 -0.78 -5.15 6.88
C HIS A 53 0.36 -5.76 6.05
N GLN A 54 1.61 -5.66 6.51
CA GLN A 54 2.82 -6.19 5.87
C GLN A 54 3.16 -5.49 4.54
N GLU A 55 4.39 -5.67 4.05
CA GLU A 55 4.87 -5.07 2.80
C GLU A 55 4.01 -5.49 1.59
N SER A 56 3.59 -6.75 1.54
CA SER A 56 2.74 -7.31 0.49
C SER A 56 1.25 -6.94 0.61
N GLY A 57 0.82 -6.31 1.71
CA GLY A 57 -0.59 -6.07 2.01
C GLY A 57 -1.37 -7.34 2.40
N THR A 58 -0.71 -8.48 2.59
CA THR A 58 -1.40 -9.74 2.94
C THR A 58 -1.77 -9.84 4.42
N GLY A 59 -1.25 -8.96 5.26
CA GLY A 59 -1.47 -8.99 6.70
C GLY A 59 -0.97 -10.27 7.37
N LEU A 60 -1.48 -10.53 8.58
CA LEU A 60 -1.20 -11.73 9.37
C LEU A 60 -2.48 -12.13 10.13
N GLN A 61 -3.28 -12.98 9.48
CA GLN A 61 -4.64 -13.34 9.91
C GLN A 61 -4.65 -14.00 11.30
N LYS A 62 -3.65 -14.85 11.59
CA LYS A 62 -3.50 -15.50 12.91
C LYS A 62 -3.27 -14.48 14.04
N ALA A 63 -2.68 -13.34 13.75
CA ALA A 63 -2.47 -12.24 14.69
C ALA A 63 -3.62 -11.22 14.67
N GLY A 64 -4.65 -11.43 13.85
CA GLY A 64 -5.78 -10.52 13.71
C GLY A 64 -5.54 -9.33 12.78
N TYR A 65 -4.51 -9.37 11.92
CA TYR A 65 -4.27 -8.34 10.90
C TYR A 65 -4.83 -8.78 9.55
N PRO A 66 -5.86 -8.11 9.01
CA PRO A 66 -6.49 -8.51 7.75
C PRO A 66 -5.57 -8.22 6.55
N THR A 67 -5.80 -8.95 5.46
CA THR A 67 -5.25 -8.58 4.15
C THR A 67 -6.01 -7.39 3.58
N LEU A 68 -5.31 -6.53 2.83
CA LEU A 68 -5.87 -5.45 2.02
C LEU A 68 -6.05 -5.86 0.55
N VAL A 69 -5.32 -6.90 0.11
CA VAL A 69 -5.24 -7.31 -1.30
C VAL A 69 -6.55 -7.92 -1.75
N GLY A 70 -7.16 -7.35 -2.80
CA GLY A 70 -8.36 -7.90 -3.43
C GLY A 70 -9.62 -7.85 -2.58
N GLN A 71 -9.64 -7.02 -1.53
CA GLN A 71 -10.76 -6.98 -0.60
C GLN A 71 -11.77 -5.92 -0.98
N GLU A 72 -13.06 -6.27 -0.93
CA GLU A 72 -14.17 -5.33 -1.18
C GLU A 72 -14.13 -4.13 -0.23
N TRP A 73 -13.57 -4.30 0.97
CA TRP A 73 -13.37 -3.24 1.95
C TRP A 73 -12.41 -2.15 1.48
N VAL A 74 -11.50 -2.48 0.57
CA VAL A 74 -10.49 -1.61 -0.02
C VAL A 74 -10.89 -1.15 -1.43
N LEU A 75 -11.36 -2.06 -2.28
CA LEU A 75 -11.65 -1.80 -3.69
C LEU A 75 -13.07 -1.29 -3.97
N GLY A 76 -13.98 -1.42 -3.01
CA GLY A 76 -15.37 -1.03 -3.16
C GLY A 76 -15.62 0.45 -2.87
N ASN A 77 -16.28 0.72 -1.76
CA ASN A 77 -16.65 2.08 -1.37
C ASN A 77 -15.45 2.88 -0.81
N GLU A 78 -15.00 3.89 -1.57
CA GLU A 78 -13.90 4.78 -1.19
C GLU A 78 -14.20 5.62 0.05
N GLU A 79 -15.42 6.13 0.20
CA GLU A 79 -15.82 6.96 1.35
C GLU A 79 -15.69 6.18 2.67
N ARG A 80 -16.06 4.89 2.65
CA ARG A 80 -15.85 3.97 3.78
C ARG A 80 -14.36 3.81 4.06
N LEU A 81 -13.52 3.61 3.04
CA LEU A 81 -12.08 3.43 3.22
C LEU A 81 -11.43 4.69 3.84
N ILE A 82 -11.83 5.87 3.37
CA ILE A 82 -11.39 7.16 3.93
C ILE A 82 -11.81 7.27 5.40
N LYS A 83 -13.08 6.99 5.73
CA LYS A 83 -13.57 7.03 7.11
C LYS A 83 -12.83 6.05 8.02
N LEU A 84 -12.54 4.85 7.52
CA LEU A 84 -11.75 3.86 8.24
C LEU A 84 -10.35 4.40 8.57
N ALA A 85 -9.63 4.90 7.58
CA ALA A 85 -8.29 5.47 7.79
C ALA A 85 -8.32 6.65 8.79
N LEU A 86 -9.33 7.52 8.71
CA LEU A 86 -9.43 8.70 9.55
C LEU A 86 -9.89 8.40 10.98
N HIS A 87 -10.83 7.48 11.16
CA HIS A 87 -11.49 7.25 12.46
C HIS A 87 -11.05 5.97 13.15
N GLY A 88 -10.24 5.14 12.48
CA GLY A 88 -9.87 3.85 12.99
C GLY A 88 -11.04 2.86 12.97
N LEU A 89 -10.81 1.70 13.58
CA LEU A 89 -11.80 0.62 13.69
C LEU A 89 -11.58 -0.14 15.00
N TYR A 90 -12.66 -0.34 15.75
CA TYR A 90 -12.62 -0.99 17.05
C TYR A 90 -13.85 -1.88 17.27
N GLY A 91 -13.68 -2.90 18.11
CA GLY A 91 -14.75 -3.80 18.52
C GLY A 91 -14.83 -5.11 17.72
N PRO A 92 -15.67 -6.04 18.18
CA PRO A 92 -15.83 -7.33 17.54
C PRO A 92 -16.55 -7.20 16.20
N MET A 93 -16.05 -7.86 15.16
CA MET A 93 -16.64 -7.78 13.83
C MET A 93 -16.32 -8.98 12.95
N ASN A 94 -17.21 -9.26 12.01
CA ASN A 94 -17.03 -10.27 10.98
C ASN A 94 -16.70 -9.59 9.65
N ILE A 95 -15.43 -9.63 9.24
CA ILE A 95 -14.98 -9.07 7.96
C ILE A 95 -14.32 -10.18 7.15
N MET A 96 -14.63 -10.26 5.85
CA MET A 96 -13.96 -11.18 4.92
C MET A 96 -13.99 -12.64 5.41
N GLY A 97 -15.11 -13.06 6.01
CA GLY A 97 -15.26 -14.40 6.58
C GLY A 97 -14.47 -14.67 7.87
N ASN A 98 -13.76 -13.68 8.42
CA ASN A 98 -12.99 -13.80 9.65
C ASN A 98 -13.68 -13.05 10.80
N HIS A 99 -13.67 -13.66 11.98
CA HIS A 99 -14.15 -13.03 13.21
C HIS A 99 -12.99 -12.36 13.95
N TYR A 100 -13.02 -11.03 14.00
CA TYR A 100 -12.07 -10.21 14.74
C TYR A 100 -12.65 -9.93 16.12
N LYS A 101 -11.88 -10.21 17.19
CA LYS A 101 -12.30 -9.99 18.58
C LYS A 101 -12.26 -8.52 19.02
N GLY A 102 -11.75 -7.62 18.17
CA GLY A 102 -11.62 -6.19 18.50
C GLY A 102 -10.47 -5.84 19.44
N GLN A 103 -9.53 -6.76 19.67
CA GLN A 103 -8.41 -6.56 20.60
C GLN A 103 -7.33 -5.62 20.09
N VAL A 104 -7.16 -5.52 18.76
CA VAL A 104 -6.21 -4.57 18.16
C VAL A 104 -7.00 -3.50 17.42
N PRO A 105 -7.01 -2.25 17.90
CA PRO A 105 -7.62 -1.16 17.17
C PRO A 105 -6.84 -0.91 15.88
N MET A 106 -7.55 -0.75 14.77
CA MET A 106 -6.97 0.00 13.66
C MET A 106 -6.95 1.45 14.09
N MET A 107 -5.76 2.03 14.19
CA MET A 107 -5.61 3.39 14.71
C MET A 107 -6.19 4.44 13.74
N ALA A 108 -6.68 5.53 14.32
CA ALA A 108 -7.16 6.69 13.59
C ALA A 108 -5.98 7.57 13.15
N PHE A 109 -5.96 8.02 11.89
CA PHE A 109 -4.96 8.96 11.37
C PHE A 109 -5.45 10.41 11.31
N LYS A 110 -6.69 10.67 11.75
CA LYS A 110 -7.17 12.05 11.90
C LYS A 110 -6.43 12.73 13.07
N GLY A 111 -5.90 13.93 12.80
CA GLY A 111 -5.32 14.83 13.81
C GLY A 111 -6.35 15.61 14.63
#